data_AF-A0A535DWE0-F1
#
_entry.id   AF-A0A535DWE0-F1
#
_cell.length_a   1.000
_cell.length_b   1.000
_cell.length_c   1.000
_cell.angle_alpha   90.00
_cell.angle_beta   90.00
_cell.angle_gamma   90.00
#
_symmetry.space_group_name_H-M   'P 1'
#
loop_
_entity.id
_entity.type
_entity.pdbx_description
1 polymer ?
#
loop_
_entity_poly.entity_id
_entity_poly.type
_entity_poly.pdbx_seq_one_letter_code
_entity_poly.pdbx_strand_id
1 'polypeptide(L)'
;MDVGPYLVEAHLREGRSVAELARVHGVHRSWLYKLLGRYRTEGEAGLAPRSRRPHRSPTALQPEVTQEIVHLRADLLAQGLDAGALTIQWHLERRLGRAPSVSSIVRVLRRRGLVVPQPHKRPRSSLHRFAAALPNQLWQIDATHWSLAGERSVEILNMIDDHSRLVVAAVPFDTVKIVCKHAAPYHPQTCGKVERLHQTLKRWLAKQPAAATLDELAAQLNRFRLHYNVHRPHRALGRRTPQEVFDAKVKAGPGSALPAVHYRVRYDTVDRNGKVTLRYDSRLHHIGLGARHRGKAIVLFVADRVVRIVDADGELLRELILDPTRDYQRQSA
;
A
#
# COMPACT_ATOMS: atom_id res chain seq x y z
N MET A 1 19.31 37.52 -21.95
CA MET A 1 19.20 38.75 -21.15
C MET A 1 18.01 38.62 -20.22
N ASP A 2 18.15 39.03 -18.96
CA ASP A 2 17.00 39.12 -18.05
C ASP A 2 16.04 40.19 -18.60
N VAL A 3 14.78 39.81 -18.79
CA VAL A 3 13.78 40.64 -19.46
C VAL A 3 13.45 41.88 -18.63
N GLY A 4 13.60 41.82 -17.30
CA GLY A 4 13.31 42.95 -16.41
C GLY A 4 14.23 44.16 -16.63
N PRO A 5 15.56 44.01 -16.46
CA PRO A 5 16.51 45.09 -16.68
C PRO A 5 16.48 45.68 -18.09
N TYR A 6 16.39 44.82 -19.12
CA TYR A 6 16.31 45.26 -20.51
C TYR A 6 15.12 46.21 -20.77
N LEU A 7 13.93 45.88 -20.27
CA LEU A 7 12.74 46.71 -20.50
C LEU A 7 12.78 48.04 -19.76
N VAL A 8 13.44 48.09 -18.60
CA VAL A 8 13.63 49.33 -17.85
C VAL A 8 14.62 50.24 -18.58
N GLU A 9 15.72 49.67 -19.10
CA GLU A 9 16.70 50.42 -19.89
C GLU A 9 16.11 50.95 -21.20
N ALA A 10 15.38 50.10 -21.96
CA ALA A 10 14.71 50.51 -23.19
C ALA A 10 13.69 51.65 -22.98
N HIS A 11 13.01 51.68 -21.82
CA HIS A 11 12.11 52.79 -21.51
C HIS A 11 12.86 54.09 -21.16
N LEU A 12 13.93 53.99 -20.37
CA LEU A 12 14.63 55.16 -19.81
C LEU A 12 15.64 55.78 -20.78
N ARG A 13 16.32 54.97 -21.61
CA ARG A 13 17.35 55.43 -22.55
C ARG A 13 16.82 55.61 -23.97
N GLU A 14 15.96 54.71 -24.42
CA GLU A 14 15.43 54.73 -25.80
C GLU A 14 14.08 55.47 -25.91
N GLY A 15 13.49 55.90 -24.78
CA GLY A 15 12.23 56.65 -24.74
C GLY A 15 10.99 55.86 -25.18
N ARG A 16 11.11 54.53 -25.33
CA ARG A 16 10.02 53.66 -25.81
C ARG A 16 8.90 53.56 -24.80
N SER A 17 7.65 53.53 -25.24
CA SER A 17 6.51 53.55 -24.30
C SER A 17 6.38 52.23 -23.53
N VAL A 18 5.98 52.31 -22.25
CA VAL A 18 5.68 51.12 -21.42
C VAL A 18 4.62 50.23 -22.07
N ALA A 19 3.65 50.83 -22.77
CA ALA A 19 2.58 50.12 -23.45
C ALA A 19 3.08 49.28 -24.63
N GLU A 20 4.02 49.81 -25.41
CA GLU A 20 4.66 49.12 -26.53
C GLU A 20 5.55 47.99 -26.03
N LEU A 21 6.45 48.29 -25.08
CA LEU A 21 7.38 47.31 -24.50
C LEU A 21 6.64 46.13 -23.86
N ALA A 22 5.58 46.40 -23.11
CA ALA A 22 4.73 45.36 -22.52
C ALA A 22 4.10 44.44 -23.58
N ARG A 23 3.60 45.02 -24.68
CA ARG A 23 2.97 44.27 -25.77
C ARG A 23 3.98 43.41 -26.54
N VAL A 24 5.14 43.98 -26.90
CA VAL A 24 6.17 43.29 -27.69
C VAL A 24 6.79 42.12 -26.92
N HIS A 25 6.98 42.26 -25.61
CA HIS A 25 7.63 41.25 -24.79
C HIS A 25 6.67 40.35 -24.01
N GLY A 26 5.35 40.48 -24.25
CA GLY A 26 4.33 39.64 -23.62
C GLY A 26 4.25 39.77 -22.10
N VAL A 27 4.62 40.93 -21.54
CA VAL A 27 4.58 41.19 -20.11
C VAL A 27 3.46 42.16 -19.75
N HIS A 28 2.91 42.02 -18.54
CA HIS A 28 1.84 42.91 -18.10
C HIS A 28 2.39 44.31 -17.76
N ARG A 29 1.70 45.38 -18.21
CA ARG A 29 2.13 46.78 -17.97
C ARG A 29 2.36 47.09 -16.48
N SER A 30 1.53 46.54 -15.59
CA SER A 30 1.68 46.76 -14.14
C SER A 30 2.97 46.17 -13.57
N TRP A 31 3.51 45.10 -14.18
CA TRP A 31 4.79 44.52 -13.78
C TRP A 31 5.96 45.43 -14.19
N LEU A 32 5.92 46.01 -15.39
CA LEU A 32 6.94 46.95 -15.86
C LEU A 32 6.91 48.28 -15.07
N TYR A 33 5.72 48.83 -14.77
CA TYR A 33 5.61 49.98 -13.86
C TYR A 33 6.15 49.68 -12.45
N LYS A 34 5.95 48.47 -11.94
CA LYS A 34 6.49 48.04 -10.64
C LYS A 34 8.02 47.98 -10.67
N LEU A 35 8.63 47.52 -11.77
CA LEU A 35 10.09 47.53 -11.95
C LEU A 35 10.64 48.96 -12.08
N LEU A 36 9.98 49.82 -12.86
CA LEU A 36 10.36 51.23 -12.97
C LEU A 36 10.27 51.97 -11.62
N GLY A 37 9.24 51.68 -10.83
CA GLY A 37 9.12 52.21 -9.47
C GLY A 37 10.29 51.78 -8.58
N ARG A 38 10.68 50.51 -8.62
CA ARG A 38 11.83 49.98 -7.88
C ARG A 38 13.16 50.59 -8.34
N TYR A 39 13.33 50.74 -9.65
CA TYR A 39 14.53 51.36 -10.22
C TYR A 39 14.69 52.81 -9.76
N ARG A 40 13.59 53.58 -9.70
CA ARG A 40 13.62 54.97 -9.22
C ARG A 40 14.00 55.08 -7.74
N THR A 41 13.61 54.10 -6.91
CA THR A 41 13.88 54.13 -5.47
C THR A 41 15.21 53.49 -5.08
N GLU A 42 15.67 52.49 -5.82
CA GLU A 42 16.78 51.61 -5.42
C GLU A 42 17.85 51.41 -6.52
N GLY A 43 17.72 52.09 -7.66
CA GLY A 43 18.64 51.94 -8.80
C GLY A 43 18.64 50.53 -9.40
N GLU A 44 19.77 50.11 -9.95
CA GLU A 44 19.91 48.78 -10.55
C GLU A 44 19.68 47.64 -9.55
N ALA A 45 20.01 47.84 -8.27
CA ALA A 45 19.80 46.83 -7.23
C ALA A 45 18.31 46.46 -7.07
N GLY A 46 17.39 47.39 -7.35
CA GLY A 46 15.94 47.17 -7.30
C GLY A 46 15.40 46.23 -8.37
N LEU A 47 16.19 45.95 -9.42
CA LEU A 47 15.83 45.06 -10.52
C LEU A 47 16.14 43.59 -10.23
N ALA A 48 16.93 43.31 -9.18
CA ALA A 48 17.24 41.94 -8.77
C ALA A 48 15.97 41.17 -8.35
N PRO A 49 15.84 39.87 -8.72
CA PRO A 49 14.72 39.04 -8.30
C PRO A 49 14.58 38.98 -6.77
N ARG A 50 13.46 39.48 -6.23
CA ARG A 50 13.16 39.36 -4.80
C ARG A 50 12.53 38.01 -4.47
N SER A 51 12.80 37.54 -3.25
CA SER A 51 12.17 36.35 -2.68
C SER A 51 10.64 36.46 -2.77
N ARG A 52 10.00 35.42 -3.30
CA ARG A 52 8.53 35.28 -3.33
C ARG A 52 7.97 34.67 -2.04
N ARG A 53 8.82 34.46 -1.02
CA ARG A 53 8.41 33.84 0.23
C ARG A 53 7.51 34.80 1.01
N PRO A 54 6.37 34.33 1.57
CA PRO A 54 5.50 35.15 2.41
C PRO A 54 6.27 35.79 3.58
N HIS A 55 6.05 37.09 3.81
CA HIS A 55 6.67 37.83 4.92
C HIS A 55 6.21 37.34 6.31
N ARG A 56 5.04 36.69 6.39
CA ARG A 56 4.52 36.07 7.62
C ARG A 56 3.94 34.68 7.31
N SER A 57 4.16 33.74 8.22
CA SER A 57 3.59 32.40 8.21
C SER A 57 2.87 32.16 9.55
N PRO A 58 1.58 32.52 9.67
CA PRO A 58 0.82 32.44 10.93
C PRO A 58 0.78 31.05 11.55
N THR A 59 0.92 30.00 10.74
CA THR A 59 0.94 28.59 11.16
C THR A 59 2.35 28.07 11.50
N ALA A 60 3.33 28.95 11.65
CA ALA A 60 4.66 28.56 12.10
C ALA A 60 4.58 28.03 13.54
N LEU A 61 5.23 26.89 13.78
CA LEU A 61 5.39 26.36 15.13
C LEU A 61 6.26 27.32 15.94
N GLN A 62 5.88 27.49 17.21
CA GLN A 62 6.66 28.28 18.15
C GLN A 62 8.08 27.70 18.29
N PRO A 63 9.12 28.54 18.49
CA PRO A 63 10.50 28.09 18.62
C PRO A 63 10.70 27.05 19.72
N GLU A 64 9.98 27.19 20.83
CA GLU A 64 10.08 26.33 22.02
C GLU A 64 9.63 24.91 21.69
N VAL A 65 8.49 24.77 20.99
CA VAL A 65 7.98 23.47 20.55
C VAL A 65 8.92 22.82 19.53
N THR A 66 9.54 23.63 18.67
CA THR A 66 10.54 23.14 17.70
C THR A 66 11.79 22.61 18.39
N GLN A 67 12.23 23.28 19.47
CA GLN A 67 13.38 22.86 20.26
C GLN A 67 13.07 21.58 21.06
N GLU A 68 11.87 21.49 21.65
CA GLU A 68 11.44 20.30 22.39
C GLU A 68 11.36 19.05 21.50
N ILE A 69 10.91 19.20 20.24
CA ILE A 69 10.94 18.11 19.24
C ILE A 69 12.36 17.56 19.04
N VAL A 70 13.35 18.46 18.97
CA VAL A 70 14.76 18.09 18.75
C VAL A 70 15.33 17.42 20.00
N HIS A 71 15.03 17.97 21.18
CA HIS A 71 15.46 17.42 22.46
C HIS A 71 14.92 16.00 22.67
N LEU A 72 13.60 15.81 22.52
CA LEU A 72 12.96 14.50 22.65
C LEU A 72 13.55 13.48 21.68
N ARG A 73 13.86 13.87 20.44
CA ARG A 73 14.50 12.97 19.49
C ARG A 73 15.89 12.53 19.96
N ALA A 74 16.69 13.47 20.47
CA ALA A 74 18.03 13.16 20.97
C ALA A 74 17.96 12.23 22.21
N ASP A 75 17.09 12.54 23.16
CA ASP A 75 16.89 11.73 24.37
C ASP A 75 16.46 10.29 24.04
N LEU A 76 15.48 10.13 23.15
CA LEU A 76 14.98 8.82 22.76
C LEU A 76 16.04 8.00 22.04
N LEU A 77 16.83 8.61 21.16
CA LEU A 77 17.93 7.93 20.48
C LEU A 77 19.05 7.53 21.46
N ALA A 78 19.39 8.40 22.43
CA ALA A 78 20.38 8.08 23.46
C ALA A 78 19.96 6.89 24.33
N GLN A 79 18.66 6.71 24.53
CA GLN A 79 18.07 5.57 25.26
C GLN A 79 17.82 4.33 24.39
N GLY A 80 18.11 4.40 23.08
CA GLY A 80 17.86 3.29 22.15
C GLY A 80 16.37 3.04 21.86
N LEU A 81 15.50 4.02 22.10
CA LEU A 81 14.06 3.92 21.90
C LEU A 81 13.62 4.43 20.52
N ASP A 82 12.41 4.07 20.10
CA ASP A 82 11.84 4.60 18.85
C ASP A 82 11.71 6.14 18.93
N ALA A 83 12.44 6.85 18.07
CA ALA A 83 12.42 8.30 17.99
C ALA A 83 11.60 8.80 16.79
N GLY A 84 10.61 8.03 16.36
CA GLY A 84 9.70 8.37 15.27
C GLY A 84 8.84 9.60 15.59
N ALA A 85 8.28 10.24 14.55
CA ALA A 85 7.45 11.43 14.72
C ALA A 85 6.15 11.16 15.51
N LEU A 86 5.61 9.94 15.44
CA LEU A 86 4.48 9.49 16.27
C LEU A 86 4.87 9.40 17.75
N THR A 87 6.03 8.82 18.04
CA THR A 87 6.54 8.67 19.41
C THR A 87 6.87 10.03 20.01
N ILE A 88 7.55 10.90 19.26
CA ILE A 88 7.79 12.29 19.68
C ILE A 88 6.47 13.03 19.93
N GLN A 89 5.45 12.85 19.08
CA GLN A 89 4.13 13.45 19.29
C GLN A 89 3.51 12.99 20.62
N TRP A 90 3.59 11.69 20.92
CA TRP A 90 3.09 11.12 22.16
C TRP A 90 3.78 11.71 23.40
N HIS A 91 5.10 11.92 23.34
CA HIS A 91 5.86 12.55 24.43
C HIS A 91 5.51 14.04 24.57
N LEU A 92 5.34 14.77 23.46
CA LEU A 92 4.96 16.18 23.47
C LEU A 92 3.57 16.42 24.06
N GLU A 93 2.59 15.57 23.72
CA GLU A 93 1.21 15.69 24.24
C GLU A 93 1.21 15.60 25.77
N ARG A 94 2.04 14.71 26.34
CA ARG A 94 2.16 14.50 27.78
C ARG A 94 2.92 15.61 28.51
N ARG A 95 3.93 16.21 27.85
CA ARG A 95 4.74 17.29 28.45
C ARG A 95 4.09 18.66 28.34
N LEU A 96 3.43 18.95 27.22
CA LEU A 96 2.94 20.29 26.87
C LEU A 96 1.41 20.38 26.85
N GLY A 97 0.68 19.26 27.06
CA GLY A 97 -0.78 19.20 26.99
C GLY A 97 -1.36 19.33 25.57
N ARG A 98 -0.51 19.62 24.58
CA ARG A 98 -0.84 19.74 23.15
C ARG A 98 0.40 19.46 22.33
N ALA A 99 0.29 18.54 21.37
CA ALA A 99 1.34 18.29 20.39
C ALA A 99 0.99 18.86 19.01
N PRO A 100 2.01 19.24 18.22
CA PRO A 100 1.84 19.46 16.78
C PRO A 100 1.38 18.20 16.06
N SER A 101 0.86 18.34 14.85
CA SER A 101 0.63 17.17 13.99
C SER A 101 1.93 16.43 13.67
N VAL A 102 1.83 15.11 13.49
CA VAL A 102 2.96 14.25 13.05
C VAL A 102 3.69 14.85 11.84
N SER A 103 2.94 15.35 10.85
CA SER A 103 3.53 15.97 9.65
C SER A 103 4.34 17.23 9.95
N SER A 104 3.92 18.03 10.94
CA SER A 104 4.65 19.20 11.42
C SER A 104 5.94 18.80 12.13
N ILE A 105 5.91 17.75 12.95
CA ILE A 105 7.09 17.17 13.61
C ILE A 105 8.08 16.67 12.55
N VAL A 106 7.61 15.87 11.57
CA VAL A 106 8.44 15.42 10.44
C VAL A 106 9.08 16.59 9.69
N ARG A 107 8.33 17.68 9.45
CA ARG A 107 8.85 18.87 8.76
C ARG A 107 9.91 19.61 9.59
N VAL A 108 9.76 19.65 10.91
CA VAL A 108 10.79 20.19 11.82
C VAL A 108 12.05 19.34 11.75
N LEU A 109 11.91 18.01 11.92
CA LEU A 109 13.04 17.09 11.91
C LEU A 109 13.80 17.11 10.57
N ARG A 110 13.09 17.16 9.44
CA ARG A 110 13.70 17.30 8.10
C ARG A 110 14.46 18.62 7.96
N ARG A 111 13.87 19.75 8.36
CA ARG A 111 14.54 21.06 8.29
C ARG A 111 15.79 21.14 9.16
N ARG A 112 15.83 20.40 10.27
CA ARG A 112 16.98 20.31 11.18
C ARG A 112 18.00 19.23 10.77
N GLY A 113 17.80 18.55 9.65
CA GLY A 113 18.70 17.48 9.18
C GLY A 113 18.66 16.21 10.03
N LEU A 114 17.66 16.05 10.89
CA LEU A 114 17.56 14.94 11.85
C LEU A 114 16.83 13.71 11.28
N VAL A 115 16.30 13.80 10.06
CA VAL A 115 15.73 12.66 9.33
C VAL A 115 16.75 12.22 8.30
N VAL A 116 17.31 11.02 8.48
CA VAL A 116 18.05 10.34 7.41
C VAL A 116 17.04 10.06 6.30
N PRO A 117 17.22 10.58 5.08
CA PRO A 117 16.35 10.26 3.97
C PRO A 117 16.38 8.76 3.75
N GLN A 118 15.24 8.10 3.95
CA GLN A 118 15.11 6.71 3.53
C GLN A 118 15.19 6.74 2.00
N PRO A 119 16.20 6.09 1.37
CA PRO A 119 16.36 6.18 -0.06
C PRO A 119 15.07 5.71 -0.74
N HIS A 120 14.49 6.58 -1.58
CA HIS A 120 13.45 6.17 -2.51
C HIS A 120 13.93 4.94 -3.27
N LYS A 121 13.00 4.01 -3.56
CA LYS A 121 13.20 2.75 -4.31
C LYS A 121 14.52 2.75 -5.10
N ARG A 122 15.41 1.83 -4.72
CA ARG A 122 16.78 1.70 -5.25
C ARG A 122 16.85 1.96 -6.77
N PRO A 123 17.80 2.78 -7.26
CA PRO A 123 18.03 2.94 -8.69
C PRO A 123 18.37 1.59 -9.34
N ARG A 124 17.89 1.39 -10.58
CA ARG A 124 18.08 0.16 -11.39
C ARG A 124 19.54 -0.30 -11.52
N SER A 125 20.50 0.60 -11.32
CA SER A 125 21.94 0.33 -11.33
C SER A 125 22.48 -0.48 -10.14
N SER A 126 21.65 -0.73 -9.12
CA SER A 126 22.01 -1.58 -7.96
C SER A 126 21.57 -3.05 -8.12
N LEU A 127 21.05 -3.44 -9.29
CA LEU A 127 20.88 -4.84 -9.65
C LEU A 127 22.26 -5.41 -9.99
N HIS A 128 23.02 -5.81 -8.97
CA HIS A 128 24.05 -6.82 -9.22
C HIS A 128 23.33 -8.01 -9.87
N ARG A 129 23.74 -8.38 -11.08
CA ARG A 129 23.32 -9.66 -11.67
C ARG A 129 23.87 -10.74 -10.76
N PHE A 130 23.04 -11.18 -9.83
CA PHE A 130 23.33 -12.31 -8.99
C PHE A 130 23.17 -13.56 -9.87
N ALA A 131 24.23 -14.35 -9.96
CA ALA A 131 24.24 -15.67 -10.56
C ALA A 131 25.05 -16.58 -9.65
N ALA A 132 24.54 -17.78 -9.38
CA ALA A 132 25.26 -18.80 -8.64
C ALA A 132 26.57 -19.16 -9.37
N ALA A 133 27.60 -19.51 -8.60
CA ALA A 133 28.92 -19.81 -9.13
C ALA A 133 28.98 -21.19 -9.80
N LEU A 134 28.15 -22.14 -9.35
CA LEU A 134 28.11 -23.52 -9.84
C LEU A 134 26.67 -23.99 -10.10
N PRO A 135 26.45 -24.94 -11.03
CA PRO A 135 25.18 -25.65 -11.16
C PRO A 135 24.75 -26.29 -9.83
N ASN A 136 23.45 -26.34 -9.59
CA ASN A 136 22.78 -26.85 -8.38
C ASN A 136 23.06 -26.09 -7.08
N GLN A 137 23.81 -24.99 -7.13
CA GLN A 137 24.05 -24.16 -5.95
C GLN A 137 22.84 -23.30 -5.57
N LEU A 138 22.05 -22.87 -6.56
CA LEU A 138 20.79 -22.19 -6.34
C LEU A 138 19.78 -22.56 -7.42
N TRP A 139 18.59 -22.95 -7.00
CA TRP A 139 17.43 -23.07 -7.87
C TRP A 139 16.46 -21.91 -7.62
N GLN A 140 15.94 -21.34 -8.69
CA GLN A 140 14.83 -20.39 -8.64
C GLN A 140 13.54 -21.13 -8.99
N ILE A 141 12.48 -20.89 -8.22
CA ILE A 141 11.17 -21.51 -8.42
C ILE A 141 10.14 -20.38 -8.56
N ASP A 142 9.35 -20.42 -9.63
CA ASP A 142 8.26 -19.47 -9.85
C ASP A 142 7.12 -20.13 -10.63
N ALA A 143 5.92 -19.57 -10.56
CA ALA A 143 4.77 -20.03 -11.31
C ALA A 143 4.34 -18.97 -12.34
N THR A 144 3.99 -19.41 -13.55
CA THR A 144 3.48 -18.52 -14.60
C THR A 144 2.13 -19.00 -15.14
N HIS A 145 1.29 -18.04 -15.50
CA HIS A 145 -0.04 -18.29 -16.02
C HIS A 145 -0.02 -18.63 -17.52
N TRP A 146 -0.84 -19.59 -17.93
CA TRP A 146 -1.06 -19.91 -19.35
C TRP A 146 -2.53 -20.27 -19.65
N SER A 147 -2.95 -20.08 -20.90
CA SER A 147 -4.29 -20.45 -21.37
C SER A 147 -4.20 -21.61 -22.37
N LEU A 148 -4.93 -22.68 -22.09
CA LEU A 148 -5.15 -23.78 -23.02
C LEU A 148 -6.21 -23.39 -24.06
N ALA A 149 -6.30 -24.15 -25.15
CA ALA A 149 -7.39 -24.00 -26.11
C ALA A 149 -8.76 -24.13 -25.40
N GLY A 150 -9.70 -23.22 -25.72
CA GLY A 150 -11.03 -23.19 -25.09
C GLY A 150 -11.12 -22.47 -23.76
N GLU A 151 -10.31 -21.43 -23.53
CA GLU A 151 -10.38 -20.50 -22.38
C GLU A 151 -10.11 -21.14 -21.00
N ARG A 152 -9.55 -22.36 -20.96
CA ARG A 152 -9.14 -23.00 -19.70
C ARG A 152 -7.78 -22.46 -19.26
N SER A 153 -7.73 -21.86 -18.09
CA SER A 153 -6.49 -21.39 -17.47
C SER A 153 -5.74 -22.49 -16.73
N VAL A 154 -4.40 -22.46 -16.83
CA VAL A 154 -3.48 -23.29 -16.05
C VAL A 154 -2.37 -22.43 -15.46
N GLU A 155 -1.71 -22.93 -14.43
CA GLU A 155 -0.45 -22.36 -13.92
C GLU A 155 0.66 -23.37 -14.11
N ILE A 156 1.80 -22.91 -14.63
CA ILE A 156 2.98 -23.73 -14.87
C ILE A 156 3.97 -23.42 -13.76
N LEU A 157 4.22 -24.39 -12.88
CA LEU A 157 5.29 -24.31 -11.89
C LEU A 157 6.62 -24.60 -12.58
N ASN A 158 7.51 -23.61 -12.59
CA ASN A 158 8.83 -23.68 -13.17
C ASN A 158 9.90 -23.71 -12.07
N MET A 159 10.94 -24.51 -12.30
CA MET A 159 12.15 -24.53 -11.50
C MET A 159 13.35 -24.49 -12.42
N ILE A 160 14.25 -23.54 -12.21
CA ILE A 160 15.43 -23.32 -13.04
C ILE A 160 16.69 -23.30 -12.18
N ASP A 161 17.76 -23.90 -12.67
CA ASP A 161 19.09 -23.73 -12.11
C ASP A 161 19.64 -22.34 -12.43
N ASP A 162 20.06 -21.60 -11.40
CA ASP A 162 20.45 -20.19 -11.56
C ASP A 162 21.76 -20.02 -12.34
N HIS A 163 22.68 -20.98 -12.26
CA HIS A 163 23.95 -20.91 -12.98
C HIS A 163 23.80 -21.27 -14.46
N SER A 164 23.31 -22.48 -14.74
CA SER A 164 23.26 -23.07 -16.08
C SER A 164 22.03 -22.68 -16.89
N ARG A 165 21.00 -22.11 -16.23
CA ARG A 165 19.67 -21.87 -16.81
C ARG A 165 18.94 -23.13 -17.25
N LEU A 166 19.37 -24.31 -16.80
CA LEU A 166 18.67 -25.56 -17.02
C LEU A 166 17.30 -25.52 -16.35
N VAL A 167 16.24 -25.80 -17.11
CA VAL A 167 14.89 -25.98 -16.55
C VAL A 167 14.84 -27.36 -15.90
N VAL A 168 14.85 -27.39 -14.57
CA VAL A 168 14.84 -28.61 -13.77
C VAL A 168 13.43 -29.20 -13.68
N ALA A 169 12.40 -28.35 -13.67
CA ALA A 169 11.01 -28.79 -13.73
C ALA A 169 10.12 -27.73 -14.40
N ALA A 170 9.13 -28.19 -15.17
CA ALA A 170 8.05 -27.38 -15.71
C ALA A 170 6.77 -28.22 -15.72
N VAL A 171 5.87 -27.98 -14.77
CA VAL A 171 4.67 -28.82 -14.57
C VAL A 171 3.42 -27.95 -14.57
N PRO A 172 2.42 -28.23 -15.44
CA PRO A 172 1.16 -27.51 -15.45
C PRO A 172 0.20 -28.03 -14.38
N PHE A 173 -0.56 -27.11 -13.78
CA PHE A 173 -1.64 -27.40 -12.85
C PHE A 173 -2.91 -26.66 -13.30
N ASP A 174 -4.05 -27.35 -13.23
CA ASP A 174 -5.35 -26.70 -13.41
C ASP A 174 -5.58 -25.67 -12.33
N THR A 175 -5.94 -24.46 -12.75
CA THR A 175 -6.23 -23.40 -11.80
C THR A 175 -7.46 -22.63 -12.18
N VAL A 176 -8.12 -22.15 -11.14
CA VAL A 176 -9.19 -21.20 -11.28
C VAL A 176 -8.85 -20.00 -10.41
N LYS A 177 -8.23 -19.01 -11.05
CA LYS A 177 -7.91 -17.69 -10.51
C LYS A 177 -6.95 -17.71 -9.32
N ILE A 178 -5.66 -17.56 -9.61
CA ILE A 178 -4.68 -17.19 -8.58
C ILE A 178 -4.64 -15.65 -8.48
N VAL A 179 -4.91 -15.12 -7.29
CA VAL A 179 -4.36 -13.82 -6.91
C VAL A 179 -3.02 -14.11 -6.24
N CYS A 180 -1.91 -13.82 -6.93
CA CYS A 180 -0.57 -13.98 -6.36
C CYS A 180 -0.42 -13.02 -5.18
N LYS A 181 -0.59 -13.54 -3.96
CA LYS A 181 -0.28 -12.81 -2.74
C LYS A 181 1.21 -12.89 -2.49
N HIS A 182 1.94 -11.90 -3.00
CA HIS A 182 3.32 -11.69 -2.64
C HIS A 182 3.42 -11.45 -1.12
N ALA A 183 4.35 -12.13 -0.45
CA ALA A 183 4.67 -11.78 0.92
C ALA A 183 5.12 -10.33 0.95
N ALA A 184 4.48 -9.49 1.78
CA ALA A 184 4.95 -8.12 1.94
C ALA A 184 6.38 -8.17 2.51
N PRO A 185 7.31 -7.33 2.02
CA PRO A 185 8.66 -7.26 2.57
C PRO A 185 8.61 -7.09 4.10
N TYR A 186 9.35 -7.91 4.84
CA TYR A 186 9.41 -7.92 6.30
C TYR A 186 8.11 -8.32 7.03
N HIS A 187 7.15 -8.94 6.35
CA HIS A 187 5.92 -9.46 6.97
C HIS A 187 5.79 -10.99 6.78
N PRO A 188 6.51 -11.81 7.59
CA PRO A 188 6.53 -13.28 7.44
C PRO A 188 5.13 -13.92 7.63
N GLN A 189 4.21 -13.21 8.28
CA GLN A 189 2.84 -13.67 8.55
C GLN A 189 2.03 -14.01 7.28
N THR A 190 2.41 -13.47 6.11
CA THR A 190 1.73 -13.74 4.83
C THR A 190 1.91 -15.20 4.35
N CYS A 191 3.00 -15.87 4.74
CA CYS A 191 3.35 -17.25 4.35
C CYS A 191 3.04 -18.30 5.41
N GLY A 192 2.41 -17.91 6.54
CA GLY A 192 2.28 -18.78 7.72
C GLY A 192 1.59 -20.13 7.48
N LYS A 193 0.72 -20.25 6.47
CA LYS A 193 0.09 -21.54 6.11
C LYS A 193 1.10 -22.53 5.54
N VAL A 194 1.91 -22.10 4.58
CA VAL A 194 2.94 -22.92 3.93
C VAL A 194 4.07 -23.21 4.92
N GLU A 195 4.46 -22.22 5.72
CA GLU A 195 5.46 -22.43 6.77
C GLU A 195 4.99 -23.46 7.82
N ARG A 196 3.72 -23.40 8.24
CA ARG A 196 3.14 -24.38 9.15
C ARG A 196 3.08 -25.78 8.54
N LEU A 197 2.78 -25.88 7.25
CA LEU A 197 2.86 -27.13 6.49
C LEU A 197 4.29 -27.67 6.49
N HIS A 198 5.29 -26.84 6.15
CA HIS A 198 6.71 -27.22 6.15
C HIS A 198 7.16 -27.74 7.52
N GLN A 199 6.77 -27.05 8.60
CA GLN A 199 7.10 -27.49 9.95
C GLN A 199 6.44 -28.84 10.28
N THR A 200 5.19 -29.06 9.86
CA THR A 200 4.47 -30.33 10.08
C THR A 200 5.11 -31.48 9.29
N LEU A 201 5.46 -31.23 8.03
CA LEU A 201 6.17 -32.19 7.17
C LEU A 201 7.52 -32.59 7.75
N LYS A 202 8.35 -31.61 8.14
CA LYS A 202 9.68 -31.87 8.72
C LYS A 202 9.60 -32.70 10.00
N ARG A 203 8.61 -32.41 10.87
CA ARG A 203 8.38 -33.21 12.08
C ARG A 203 7.95 -34.64 11.78
N TRP A 204 7.14 -34.84 10.74
CA TRP A 204 6.70 -36.18 10.32
C TRP A 204 7.86 -36.98 9.71
N LEU A 205 8.65 -36.37 8.82
CA LEU A 205 9.82 -37.00 8.21
C LEU A 205 10.88 -37.39 9.25
N ALA A 206 11.11 -36.55 10.26
CA ALA A 206 12.02 -36.85 11.37
C ALA A 206 11.62 -38.08 12.22
N LYS A 207 10.41 -38.62 12.00
CA LYS A 207 9.91 -39.86 12.64
C LYS A 207 9.85 -41.04 11.69
N GLN A 208 10.22 -40.88 10.42
CA GLN A 208 10.37 -41.97 9.46
C GLN A 208 11.83 -42.46 9.45
N PRO A 209 12.10 -43.69 8.97
CA PRO A 209 13.45 -44.08 8.59
C PRO A 209 14.04 -43.05 7.61
N ALA A 210 15.31 -42.69 7.78
CA ALA A 210 15.98 -41.80 6.85
C ALA A 210 15.98 -42.44 5.45
N ALA A 211 15.46 -41.73 4.45
CA ALA A 211 15.47 -42.19 3.07
C ALA A 211 16.92 -42.20 2.54
N ALA A 212 17.33 -43.33 1.96
CA ALA A 212 18.64 -43.49 1.31
C ALA A 212 18.64 -43.02 -0.14
N THR A 213 17.46 -42.97 -0.78
CA THR A 213 17.29 -42.58 -2.19
C THR A 213 16.21 -41.51 -2.38
N LEU A 214 16.24 -40.81 -3.52
CA LEU A 214 15.20 -39.85 -3.89
C LEU A 214 13.83 -40.52 -4.03
N ASP A 215 13.79 -41.75 -4.56
CA ASP A 215 12.54 -42.50 -4.74
C ASP A 215 11.92 -42.89 -3.40
N GLU A 216 12.75 -43.29 -2.42
CA GLU A 216 12.29 -43.54 -1.05
C GLU A 216 11.72 -42.27 -0.40
N LEU A 217 12.38 -41.13 -0.58
CA LEU A 217 11.88 -39.85 -0.07
C LEU A 217 10.58 -39.46 -0.79
N ALA A 218 10.49 -39.62 -2.11
CA ALA A 218 9.28 -39.36 -2.88
C ALA A 218 8.11 -40.24 -2.38
N ALA A 219 8.37 -41.52 -2.10
CA ALA A 219 7.39 -42.42 -1.52
C ALA A 219 6.95 -41.97 -0.11
N GLN A 220 7.88 -41.53 0.74
CA GLN A 220 7.56 -40.93 2.05
C GLN A 220 6.70 -39.67 1.91
N LEU A 221 7.04 -38.76 1.00
CA LEU A 221 6.29 -37.53 0.75
C LEU A 221 4.87 -37.84 0.25
N ASN A 222 4.70 -38.84 -0.62
CA ASN A 222 3.40 -39.28 -1.09
C ASN A 222 2.54 -39.84 0.06
N ARG A 223 3.12 -40.65 0.95
CA ARG A 223 2.43 -41.13 2.17
C ARG A 223 2.02 -39.99 3.09
N PHE A 224 2.92 -39.02 3.31
CA PHE A 224 2.59 -37.82 4.08
C PHE A 224 1.42 -37.05 3.46
N ARG A 225 1.43 -36.83 2.14
CA ARG A 225 0.39 -36.10 1.42
C ARG A 225 -0.97 -36.77 1.59
N LEU A 226 -1.02 -38.10 1.44
CA LEU A 226 -2.23 -38.89 1.66
C LEU A 226 -2.74 -38.72 3.10
N HIS A 227 -1.88 -38.94 4.09
CA HIS A 227 -2.26 -38.80 5.51
C HIS A 227 -2.74 -37.38 5.84
N TYR A 228 -2.00 -36.35 5.42
CA TYR A 228 -2.31 -34.96 5.71
C TYR A 228 -3.65 -34.53 5.12
N ASN A 229 -3.95 -34.96 3.88
CA ASN A 229 -5.17 -34.55 3.19
C ASN A 229 -6.39 -35.37 3.62
N VAL A 230 -6.23 -36.69 3.79
CA VAL A 230 -7.37 -37.62 3.91
C VAL A 230 -7.62 -38.10 5.34
N HIS A 231 -6.60 -38.18 6.19
CA HIS A 231 -6.73 -38.79 7.52
C HIS A 231 -6.54 -37.79 8.67
N ARG A 232 -5.83 -36.68 8.45
CA ARG A 232 -5.48 -35.75 9.52
C ARG A 232 -6.65 -34.79 9.83
N PRO A 233 -7.23 -34.83 11.05
CA PRO A 233 -8.21 -33.84 11.46
C PRO A 233 -7.55 -32.46 11.64
N HIS A 234 -8.07 -31.42 10.98
CA HIS A 234 -7.45 -30.11 10.96
C HIS A 234 -8.16 -29.12 11.90
N ARG A 235 -7.46 -28.60 12.93
CA ARG A 235 -8.05 -27.70 13.96
C ARG A 235 -8.71 -26.46 13.36
N ALA A 236 -8.06 -25.80 12.39
CA ALA A 236 -8.62 -24.62 11.74
C ALA A 236 -9.82 -24.91 10.81
N LEU A 237 -10.10 -26.19 10.54
CA LEU A 237 -11.21 -26.65 9.70
C LEU A 237 -12.31 -27.34 10.53
N GLY A 238 -12.39 -27.06 11.83
CA GLY A 238 -13.39 -27.67 12.70
C GLY A 238 -13.23 -29.20 12.82
N ARG A 239 -11.99 -29.69 12.83
CA ARG A 239 -11.62 -31.13 12.89
C ARG A 239 -11.94 -31.96 11.64
N ARG A 240 -12.48 -31.34 10.59
CA ARG A 240 -12.58 -31.97 9.26
C ARG A 240 -11.21 -32.08 8.59
N THR A 241 -11.08 -33.02 7.66
CA THR A 241 -9.84 -33.21 6.90
C THR A 241 -9.72 -32.18 5.78
N PRO A 242 -8.51 -31.83 5.31
CA PRO A 242 -8.35 -30.92 4.19
C PRO A 242 -9.10 -31.38 2.93
N GLN A 243 -9.10 -32.68 2.63
CA GLN A 243 -9.79 -33.25 1.48
C GLN A 243 -11.32 -33.12 1.63
N GLU A 244 -11.89 -33.42 2.80
CA GLU A 244 -13.32 -33.24 3.07
C GLU A 244 -13.79 -31.79 2.87
N VAL A 245 -13.00 -30.81 3.33
CA VAL A 245 -13.36 -29.39 3.16
C VAL A 245 -13.19 -28.95 1.72
N PHE A 246 -12.13 -29.44 1.06
CA PHE A 246 -11.91 -29.18 -0.35
C PHE A 246 -13.11 -29.68 -1.16
N ASP A 247 -13.54 -30.92 -0.96
CA ASP A 247 -14.61 -31.57 -1.74
C ASP A 247 -16.02 -31.11 -1.40
N ALA A 248 -16.26 -30.68 -0.17
CA ALA A 248 -17.57 -30.18 0.24
C ALA A 248 -17.93 -28.80 -0.35
N LYS A 249 -17.02 -28.12 -1.05
CA LYS A 249 -17.26 -26.82 -1.66
C LYS A 249 -17.20 -26.91 -3.17
N VAL A 250 -18.10 -26.18 -3.84
CA VAL A 250 -18.02 -25.95 -5.29
C VAL A 250 -16.64 -25.39 -5.61
N LYS A 251 -15.93 -26.07 -6.51
CA LYS A 251 -14.62 -25.61 -6.97
C LYS A 251 -14.86 -24.32 -7.74
N ALA A 252 -13.97 -23.34 -7.56
CA ALA A 252 -13.95 -22.24 -8.50
C ALA A 252 -13.78 -22.87 -9.91
N GLY A 253 -14.62 -22.46 -10.87
CA GLY A 253 -14.50 -22.76 -12.31
C GLY A 253 -13.94 -21.56 -13.07
N PRO A 254 -13.29 -21.73 -14.25
CA PRO A 254 -12.73 -20.64 -15.05
C PRO A 254 -13.86 -19.67 -15.45
N GLY A 255 -14.15 -18.71 -14.59
CA GLY A 255 -15.06 -17.63 -14.89
C GLY A 255 -14.28 -16.56 -15.64
N SER A 256 -14.91 -15.95 -16.64
CA SER A 256 -14.50 -14.70 -17.27
C SER A 256 -13.83 -13.80 -16.24
N ALA A 257 -12.69 -13.20 -16.61
CA ALA A 257 -11.95 -12.27 -15.77
C ALA A 257 -12.97 -11.38 -15.06
N LEU A 258 -13.03 -11.46 -13.73
CA LEU A 258 -13.85 -10.50 -13.01
C LEU A 258 -13.22 -9.15 -13.37
N PRO A 259 -13.99 -8.15 -13.83
CA PRO A 259 -13.44 -6.82 -14.02
C PRO A 259 -12.66 -6.44 -12.75
N ALA A 260 -11.67 -5.54 -12.88
CA ALA A 260 -10.87 -5.06 -11.75
C ALA A 260 -11.75 -4.28 -10.76
N VAL A 261 -12.62 -5.02 -10.07
CA VAL A 261 -13.57 -4.56 -9.08
C VAL A 261 -12.81 -4.60 -7.77
N HIS A 262 -12.72 -3.46 -7.10
CA HIS A 262 -12.12 -3.43 -5.78
C HIS A 262 -13.03 -4.19 -4.82
N TYR A 263 -12.64 -5.44 -4.51
CA TYR A 263 -13.34 -6.24 -3.52
C TYR A 263 -12.84 -5.90 -2.11
N ARG A 264 -13.77 -5.69 -1.19
CA ARG A 264 -13.49 -5.50 0.24
C ARG A 264 -14.47 -6.31 1.05
N VAL A 265 -13.94 -7.19 1.89
CA VAL A 265 -14.73 -7.90 2.91
C VAL A 265 -14.56 -7.16 4.24
N ARG A 266 -15.66 -6.86 4.92
CA ARG A 266 -15.66 -6.28 6.27
C ARG A 266 -16.50 -7.12 7.21
N TYR A 267 -15.97 -7.36 8.40
CA TYR A 267 -16.72 -7.88 9.52
C TYR A 267 -17.16 -6.67 10.36
N ASP A 268 -18.45 -6.57 10.64
CA ASP A 268 -19.01 -5.45 11.38
C ASP A 268 -20.14 -5.93 12.29
N THR A 269 -20.62 -5.04 13.16
CA THR A 269 -21.82 -5.28 13.98
C THR A 269 -22.84 -4.20 13.66
N VAL A 270 -24.10 -4.62 13.47
CA VAL A 270 -25.18 -3.67 13.21
C VAL A 270 -25.36 -2.75 14.41
N ASP A 271 -25.36 -1.44 14.16
CA ASP A 271 -25.46 -0.43 15.21
C ASP A 271 -26.83 -0.45 15.93
N ARG A 272 -26.95 0.35 17.00
CA ARG A 272 -28.19 0.49 17.77
C ARG A 272 -29.39 1.00 16.96
N ASN A 273 -29.15 1.62 15.81
CA ASN A 273 -30.19 2.15 14.92
C ASN A 273 -30.54 1.17 13.79
N GLY A 274 -29.94 -0.03 13.77
CA GLY A 274 -30.16 -1.02 12.72
C GLY A 274 -29.42 -0.70 11.43
N LYS A 275 -28.24 -0.09 11.51
CA LYS A 275 -27.45 0.39 10.36
C LYS A 275 -26.02 -0.12 10.41
N VAL A 276 -25.34 -0.06 9.27
CA VAL A 276 -23.89 -0.20 9.16
C VAL A 276 -23.32 0.92 8.30
N THR A 277 -22.06 1.32 8.55
CA THR A 277 -21.41 2.38 7.78
C THR A 277 -20.36 1.81 6.84
N LEU A 278 -20.33 2.31 5.61
CA LEU A 278 -19.34 1.96 4.58
C LEU A 278 -18.72 3.22 4.02
N ARG A 279 -17.39 3.34 4.12
CA ARG A 279 -16.66 4.42 3.43
C ARG A 279 -16.37 4.01 1.99
N TYR A 280 -16.81 4.81 1.03
CA TYR A 280 -16.59 4.66 -0.41
C TYR A 280 -16.19 6.02 -0.98
N ASP A 281 -15.17 6.05 -1.85
CA ASP A 281 -14.61 7.28 -2.42
C ASP A 281 -14.40 8.42 -1.40
N SER A 282 -13.73 8.09 -0.29
CA SER A 282 -13.48 8.98 0.86
C SER A 282 -14.71 9.49 1.62
N ARG A 283 -15.95 9.18 1.21
CA ARG A 283 -17.20 9.57 1.89
C ARG A 283 -17.81 8.41 2.69
N LEU A 284 -18.45 8.71 3.81
CA LEU A 284 -19.09 7.72 4.67
C LEU A 284 -20.57 7.59 4.28
N HIS A 285 -21.00 6.36 3.99
CA HIS A 285 -22.40 6.05 3.67
C HIS A 285 -23.01 5.18 4.76
N HIS A 286 -24.27 5.42 5.08
CA HIS A 286 -25.06 4.70 6.08
C HIS A 286 -26.04 3.76 5.37
N ILE A 287 -25.92 2.47 5.63
CA ILE A 287 -26.75 1.42 5.04
C ILE A 287 -27.70 0.90 6.11
N GLY A 288 -29.00 1.11 5.93
CA GLY A 288 -30.02 0.61 6.84
C GLY A 288 -30.29 -0.88 6.63
N LEU A 289 -30.24 -1.68 7.70
CA LEU A 289 -30.63 -3.09 7.69
C LEU A 289 -31.98 -3.30 8.40
N GLY A 290 -32.37 -2.36 9.25
CA GLY A 290 -33.62 -2.40 10.01
C GLY A 290 -33.40 -2.76 11.47
N ALA A 291 -34.36 -2.37 12.32
CA ALA A 291 -34.25 -2.51 13.78
C ALA A 291 -34.11 -3.96 14.25
N ARG A 292 -34.65 -4.93 13.51
CA ARG A 292 -34.60 -6.37 13.84
C ARG A 292 -33.20 -6.98 13.79
N HIS A 293 -32.22 -6.29 13.17
CA HIS A 293 -30.85 -6.78 13.06
C HIS A 293 -29.87 -6.09 14.01
N ARG A 294 -30.32 -5.21 14.92
CA ARG A 294 -29.46 -4.51 15.88
C ARG A 294 -28.57 -5.48 16.66
N GLY A 295 -27.28 -5.18 16.76
CA GLY A 295 -26.31 -6.00 17.49
C GLY A 295 -25.92 -7.32 16.80
N LYS A 296 -26.49 -7.65 15.62
CA LYS A 296 -26.07 -8.84 14.88
C LYS A 296 -24.67 -8.64 14.30
N ALA A 297 -23.83 -9.67 14.40
CA ALA A 297 -22.58 -9.74 13.66
C ALA A 297 -22.87 -9.99 12.19
N ILE A 298 -22.20 -9.24 11.31
CA ILE A 298 -22.44 -9.27 9.87
C ILE A 298 -21.12 -9.29 9.08
N VAL A 299 -21.22 -9.77 7.84
CA VAL A 299 -20.15 -9.70 6.85
C VAL A 299 -20.63 -8.91 5.65
N LEU A 300 -19.92 -7.83 5.32
CA LEU A 300 -20.17 -7.02 4.13
C LEU A 300 -19.20 -7.46 3.02
N PHE A 301 -19.76 -7.93 1.92
CA PHE A 301 -19.05 -8.14 0.65
C PHE A 301 -19.26 -6.92 -0.23
N VAL A 302 -18.23 -6.08 -0.34
CA VAL A 302 -18.23 -4.88 -1.17
C VAL A 302 -17.45 -5.17 -2.43
N ALA A 303 -18.06 -4.92 -3.57
CA ALA A 303 -17.52 -5.09 -4.91
C ALA A 303 -17.80 -3.78 -5.68
N ASP A 304 -16.88 -2.82 -5.56
CA ASP A 304 -17.09 -1.40 -5.91
C ASP A 304 -18.38 -0.85 -5.27
N ARG A 305 -19.42 -0.62 -6.09
CA ARG A 305 -20.72 -0.12 -5.63
C ARG A 305 -21.66 -1.24 -5.20
N VAL A 306 -21.42 -2.49 -5.58
CA VAL A 306 -22.30 -3.60 -5.19
C VAL A 306 -21.94 -4.03 -3.77
N VAL A 307 -22.92 -4.00 -2.86
CA VAL A 307 -22.74 -4.36 -1.46
C VAL A 307 -23.73 -5.46 -1.11
N ARG A 308 -23.21 -6.60 -0.64
CA ARG A 308 -24.00 -7.67 -0.02
C ARG A 308 -23.67 -7.76 1.45
N ILE A 309 -24.68 -7.90 2.28
CA ILE A 309 -24.56 -7.96 3.73
C ILE A 309 -25.22 -9.25 4.18
N VAL A 310 -24.43 -10.14 4.77
CA VAL A 310 -24.90 -11.41 5.33
C VAL A 310 -24.69 -11.44 6.84
N ASP A 311 -25.40 -12.30 7.55
CA ASP A 311 -25.10 -12.57 8.96
C ASP A 311 -23.96 -13.60 9.13
N ALA A 312 -23.71 -14.01 10.38
CA ALA A 312 -22.65 -14.96 10.72
C ALA A 312 -22.88 -16.37 10.14
N ASP A 313 -24.13 -16.75 9.90
CA ASP A 313 -24.53 -18.05 9.35
C ASP A 313 -24.55 -18.04 7.82
N GLY A 314 -24.44 -16.84 7.21
CA GLY A 314 -24.39 -16.63 5.77
C GLY A 314 -25.73 -16.28 5.14
N GLU A 315 -26.76 -16.01 5.94
CA GLU A 315 -28.07 -15.57 5.46
C GLU A 315 -27.98 -14.13 4.92
N LEU A 316 -28.54 -13.88 3.73
CA LEU A 316 -28.52 -12.56 3.11
C LEU A 316 -29.47 -11.60 3.84
N LEU A 317 -28.90 -10.60 4.51
CA LEU A 317 -29.66 -9.54 5.17
C LEU A 317 -30.05 -8.42 4.20
N ARG A 318 -29.14 -8.07 3.28
CA ARG A 318 -29.36 -7.01 2.29
C ARG A 318 -28.39 -7.08 1.11
N GLU A 319 -28.89 -6.80 -0.08
CA GLU A 319 -28.10 -6.49 -1.28
C GLU A 319 -28.48 -5.10 -1.80
N LEU A 320 -27.49 -4.29 -2.20
CA LEU A 320 -27.73 -2.98 -2.80
C LEU A 320 -26.59 -2.57 -3.75
N ILE A 321 -26.92 -1.67 -4.68
CA ILE A 321 -25.93 -0.86 -5.39
C ILE A 321 -25.84 0.48 -4.67
N LEU A 322 -24.67 0.79 -4.12
CA LEU A 322 -24.37 2.02 -3.40
C LEU A 322 -24.51 3.20 -4.35
N ASP A 323 -25.38 4.14 -4.01
CA ASP A 323 -25.48 5.45 -4.67
C ASP A 323 -24.50 6.44 -4.01
N PRO A 324 -23.37 6.82 -4.66
CA PRO A 324 -22.37 7.70 -4.06
C PRO A 324 -22.88 9.13 -3.80
N THR A 325 -24.00 9.51 -4.42
CA THR A 325 -24.59 10.84 -4.24
C THR A 325 -25.40 10.96 -2.94
N ARG A 326 -25.71 9.81 -2.30
CA ARG A 326 -26.53 9.74 -1.09
C ARG A 326 -25.74 9.24 0.11
N ASP A 327 -25.73 10.03 1.17
CA ASP A 327 -25.13 9.60 2.44
C ASP A 327 -25.93 8.46 3.09
N TYR A 328 -27.26 8.39 2.88
CA TYR A 328 -28.12 7.36 3.45
C TYR A 328 -28.75 6.45 2.39
N GLN A 329 -28.44 5.16 2.46
CA GLN A 329 -28.94 4.12 1.57
C GLN A 329 -30.19 3.49 2.18
N ARG A 330 -31.36 4.10 1.94
CA ARG A 330 -32.65 3.58 2.43
C ARG A 330 -32.93 2.20 1.85
N GLN A 331 -33.54 1.33 2.65
CA GLN A 331 -34.17 0.12 2.13
C GLN A 331 -35.46 0.58 1.45
N SER A 332 -35.64 0.26 0.18
CA SER A 332 -36.95 0.39 -0.46
C SER A 332 -37.92 -0.51 0.31
N ALA A 333 -39.10 0.03 0.65
CA ALA A 333 -40.12 -0.69 1.40
C ALA A 333 -40.56 -1.98 0.69
#